data_AF-A0A2K2VMX2-F1
#
_entry.id   AF-A0A2K2VMX2-F1
#
_cell.length_a   1.000
_cell.length_b   1.000
_cell.length_c   1.000
_cell.angle_alpha   90.00
_cell.angle_beta   90.00
_cell.angle_gamma   90.00
#
_symmetry.space_group_name_H-M   'P 1'
#
loop_
_entity.id
_entity.type
_entity.pdbx_description
1 polymer ?
#
loop_
_entity_poly.entity_id
_entity_poly.type
_entity_poly.pdbx_seq_one_letter_code
_entity_poly.pdbx_strand_id
1 'polypeptide(L)'
;MAKVINENISSIEKEIAMDNKLVDEAKHVITRVQHGWYSQHIESSTTNASLEEFKNGVNSMIIATKAHFAAMNLILEEYATYDYTKELKLDNIEKGGVFEILVNNINKLRDAVTQMLGASLQNGIDLQNDASTLKQAVESLSTASNQQAASLEETAAAMEEMTSNVQNNVSKSNEMAAMATQTDSAAREGAVLAQRTATAMTEIQGATNSINDAVAIIENIAFQTNILSLNAAVEAATAGDAGKGFAVVAQEVRNLANRSADAAKEIKAMAAQAAGKSNEGMNIATELTRGFEVIADKIAQTASMVQDVSNANREQMQGIGQINTAVTQLDQMTQENAKVA
;
A
#
# COMPACT_ATOMS: atom_id res chain seq x y z
N MET A 1 -128.66 -41.23 3.41
CA MET A 1 -128.25 -40.01 2.67
C MET A 1 -127.63 -38.96 3.59
N ALA A 2 -128.31 -38.51 4.65
CA ALA A 2 -127.74 -37.48 5.56
C ALA A 2 -126.39 -37.88 6.20
N LYS A 3 -126.22 -39.14 6.63
CA LYS A 3 -124.96 -39.62 7.26
C LYS A 3 -123.75 -39.58 6.32
N VAL A 4 -123.91 -39.99 5.07
CA VAL A 4 -122.85 -39.98 4.03
C VAL A 4 -122.49 -38.57 3.60
N ILE A 5 -123.48 -37.66 3.51
CA ILE A 5 -123.23 -36.24 3.23
C ILE A 5 -122.48 -35.60 4.40
N ASN A 6 -122.84 -35.91 5.65
CA ASN A 6 -122.15 -35.39 6.83
C ASN A 6 -120.72 -35.95 6.96
N GLU A 7 -120.51 -37.22 6.61
CA GLU A 7 -119.18 -37.85 6.53
C GLU A 7 -118.32 -37.20 5.42
N ASN A 8 -118.91 -36.89 4.26
CA ASN A 8 -118.22 -36.19 3.17
C ASN A 8 -117.90 -34.72 3.52
N ILE A 9 -118.81 -33.99 4.16
CA ILE A 9 -118.56 -32.62 4.64
C ILE A 9 -117.44 -32.64 5.69
N SER A 10 -117.47 -33.57 6.64
CA SER A 10 -116.41 -33.70 7.64
C SER A 10 -115.06 -34.08 7.02
N SER A 11 -115.06 -34.91 5.96
CA SER A 11 -113.84 -35.23 5.20
C SER A 11 -113.29 -34.00 4.48
N ILE A 12 -114.14 -33.24 3.79
CA ILE A 12 -113.75 -32.02 3.08
C ILE A 12 -113.25 -30.95 4.06
N GLU A 13 -113.92 -30.75 5.20
CA GLU A 13 -113.45 -29.82 6.24
C GLU A 13 -112.08 -30.22 6.79
N LYS A 14 -111.83 -31.53 6.94
CA LYS A 14 -110.55 -32.07 7.36
C LYS A 14 -109.46 -31.87 6.29
N GLU A 15 -109.78 -32.08 5.01
CA GLU A 15 -108.85 -31.82 3.90
C GLU A 15 -108.50 -30.32 3.79
N ILE A 16 -109.50 -29.43 3.87
CA ILE A 16 -109.29 -27.97 3.87
C ILE A 16 -108.45 -27.53 5.07
N ALA A 17 -108.68 -28.12 6.25
CA ALA A 17 -107.86 -27.84 7.43
C ALA A 17 -106.40 -28.31 7.26
N MET A 18 -106.17 -29.45 6.61
CA MET A 18 -104.83 -29.96 6.28
C MET A 18 -104.13 -29.06 5.25
N ASP A 19 -104.85 -28.62 4.20
CA ASP A 19 -104.35 -27.68 3.19
C ASP A 19 -103.94 -26.34 3.80
N ASN A 20 -104.82 -25.73 4.61
CA ASN A 20 -104.54 -24.45 5.26
C ASN A 20 -103.33 -24.55 6.20
N LYS A 21 -103.22 -25.65 6.95
CA LYS A 21 -102.08 -25.89 7.84
C LYS A 21 -100.77 -25.99 7.06
N LEU A 22 -100.74 -26.72 5.94
CA LEU A 22 -99.57 -26.82 5.08
C LEU A 22 -99.18 -25.45 4.50
N VAL A 23 -100.15 -24.69 4.00
CA VAL A 23 -99.91 -23.36 3.43
C VAL A 23 -99.35 -22.38 4.47
N ASP A 24 -99.88 -22.38 5.69
CA ASP A 24 -99.38 -21.48 6.75
C ASP A 24 -97.98 -21.87 7.23
N GLU A 25 -97.69 -23.17 7.34
CA GLU A 25 -96.33 -23.66 7.58
C GLU A 25 -95.38 -23.29 6.43
N ALA A 26 -95.81 -23.48 5.18
CA ALA A 26 -95.02 -23.12 4.01
C ALA A 26 -94.68 -21.63 3.98
N LYS A 27 -95.62 -20.73 4.31
CA LYS A 27 -95.34 -19.29 4.45
C LYS A 27 -94.27 -19.02 5.49
N HIS A 28 -94.32 -19.68 6.65
CA HIS A 28 -93.32 -19.53 7.70
C HIS A 28 -91.94 -20.04 7.26
N VAL A 29 -91.88 -21.22 6.64
CA VAL A 29 -90.62 -21.81 6.13
C VAL A 29 -90.02 -20.94 5.04
N ILE A 30 -90.82 -20.51 4.06
CA ILE A 30 -90.37 -19.63 2.97
C ILE A 30 -89.82 -18.30 3.51
N THR A 31 -90.51 -17.69 4.48
CA THR A 31 -90.04 -16.43 5.10
C THR A 31 -88.68 -16.60 5.77
N ARG A 32 -88.43 -17.76 6.39
CA ARG A 32 -87.14 -18.05 7.03
C ARG A 32 -86.04 -18.33 5.99
N VAL A 33 -86.37 -19.06 4.93
CA VAL A 33 -85.47 -19.34 3.81
C VAL A 33 -85.05 -18.06 3.09
N GLN A 34 -85.97 -17.10 2.91
CA GLN A 34 -85.65 -15.76 2.36
C GLN A 34 -84.58 -15.01 3.15
N HIS A 35 -84.41 -15.32 4.44
CA HIS A 35 -83.38 -14.76 5.31
C HIS A 35 -82.18 -15.70 5.52
N GLY A 36 -82.04 -16.75 4.70
CA GLY A 36 -80.88 -17.65 4.72
C GLY A 36 -80.99 -18.84 5.69
N TRP A 37 -82.15 -19.06 6.32
CA TRP A 37 -82.34 -20.18 7.23
C TRP A 37 -82.83 -21.44 6.50
N TYR A 38 -81.90 -22.28 6.02
CA TYR A 38 -82.20 -23.48 5.24
C TYR A 38 -82.33 -24.78 6.07
N SER A 39 -82.39 -24.70 7.40
CA SER A 39 -82.47 -25.90 8.25
C SER A 39 -83.90 -26.40 8.53
N GLN A 40 -84.92 -25.72 8.01
CA GLN A 40 -86.33 -26.06 8.21
C GLN A 40 -87.00 -26.53 6.93
N HIS A 41 -88.01 -27.37 7.09
CA HIS A 41 -88.75 -28.00 6.01
C HIS A 41 -90.25 -27.91 6.33
N ILE A 42 -91.10 -28.03 5.32
CA ILE A 42 -92.54 -28.15 5.49
C ILE A 42 -92.83 -29.60 5.90
N GLU A 43 -93.33 -29.81 7.11
CA GLU A 43 -93.62 -31.14 7.66
C GLU A 43 -95.09 -31.55 7.48
N SER A 44 -96.02 -30.60 7.52
CA SER A 44 -97.45 -30.86 7.32
C SER A 44 -97.69 -31.54 5.97
N SER A 45 -98.67 -32.44 5.94
CA SER A 45 -99.06 -33.19 4.73
C SER A 45 -100.53 -32.97 4.42
N THR A 46 -100.88 -33.19 3.16
CA THR A 46 -102.26 -33.14 2.69
C THR A 46 -102.58 -34.26 1.70
N THR A 47 -103.86 -34.55 1.50
CA THR A 47 -104.36 -35.44 0.44
C THR A 47 -104.38 -34.75 -0.94
N ASN A 48 -104.21 -33.42 -0.97
CA ASN A 48 -104.12 -32.63 -2.20
C ASN A 48 -102.75 -32.84 -2.89
N ALA A 49 -102.76 -33.57 -4.01
CA ALA A 49 -101.56 -33.95 -4.74
C ALA A 49 -100.68 -32.76 -5.17
N SER A 50 -101.27 -31.65 -5.61
CA SER A 50 -100.52 -30.47 -6.06
C SER A 50 -99.82 -29.74 -4.91
N LEU A 51 -100.46 -29.67 -3.73
CA LEU A 51 -99.85 -29.07 -2.55
C LEU A 51 -98.75 -29.96 -1.95
N GLU A 52 -98.90 -31.28 -2.01
CA GLU A 52 -97.86 -32.21 -1.58
C GLU A 52 -96.66 -32.18 -2.54
N GLU A 53 -96.89 -32.08 -3.86
CA GLU A 53 -95.83 -31.87 -4.85
C GLU A 53 -95.10 -30.54 -4.64
N PHE A 54 -95.84 -29.45 -4.39
CA PHE A 54 -95.26 -28.15 -4.05
C PHE A 54 -94.37 -28.21 -2.81
N LYS A 55 -94.86 -28.81 -1.73
CA LYS A 55 -94.07 -29.07 -0.51
C LYS A 55 -92.78 -29.81 -0.83
N ASN A 56 -92.87 -30.90 -1.60
CA ASN A 56 -91.71 -31.70 -1.96
C ASN A 56 -90.71 -30.89 -2.79
N GLY A 57 -91.18 -30.12 -3.77
CA GLY A 57 -90.34 -29.22 -4.57
C GLY A 57 -89.64 -28.15 -3.73
N VAL A 58 -90.37 -27.50 -2.80
CA VAL A 58 -89.79 -26.50 -1.88
C VAL A 58 -88.77 -27.14 -0.94
N ASN A 59 -89.07 -28.30 -0.36
CA ASN A 59 -88.15 -29.01 0.53
C ASN A 59 -86.89 -29.45 -0.24
N SER A 60 -87.02 -29.98 -1.46
CA SER A 60 -85.87 -30.32 -2.32
C SER A 60 -85.03 -29.08 -2.66
N MET A 61 -85.66 -27.95 -2.96
CA MET A 61 -84.96 -26.67 -3.19
C MET A 61 -84.17 -26.23 -1.95
N ILE A 62 -84.76 -26.31 -0.76
CA ILE A 62 -84.10 -25.96 0.51
C ILE A 62 -82.89 -26.87 0.76
N ILE A 63 -83.07 -28.19 0.59
CA ILE A 63 -82.00 -29.18 0.81
C ILE A 63 -80.83 -28.95 -0.15
N ALA A 64 -81.10 -28.79 -1.45
CA ALA A 64 -80.06 -28.55 -2.46
C ALA A 64 -79.30 -27.24 -2.18
N THR A 65 -80.04 -26.16 -1.91
CA THR A 65 -79.46 -24.84 -1.61
C THR A 65 -78.60 -24.88 -0.35
N LYS A 66 -79.07 -25.57 0.71
CA LYS A 66 -78.29 -25.78 1.94
C LYS A 66 -76.99 -26.53 1.67
N ALA A 67 -77.04 -27.60 0.87
CA ALA A 67 -75.87 -28.40 0.56
C ALA A 67 -74.79 -27.58 -0.17
N HIS A 68 -75.18 -26.71 -1.10
CA HIS A 68 -74.26 -25.80 -1.76
C HIS A 68 -73.60 -24.81 -0.79
N PHE A 69 -74.37 -24.17 0.09
CA PHE A 69 -73.80 -23.27 1.11
C PHE A 69 -72.89 -24.00 2.09
N ALA A 70 -73.22 -25.23 2.48
CA ALA A 70 -72.37 -26.04 3.37
C ALA A 70 -71.02 -26.37 2.71
N ALA A 71 -71.01 -26.74 1.43
CA ALA A 71 -69.79 -27.01 0.68
C ALA A 71 -68.93 -25.73 0.49
N MET A 72 -69.56 -24.58 0.27
CA MET A 72 -68.86 -23.29 0.23
C MET A 72 -68.23 -22.94 1.57
N ASN A 73 -68.97 -23.07 2.66
CA ASN A 73 -68.46 -22.77 4.00
C ASN A 73 -67.28 -23.66 4.35
N LEU A 74 -67.31 -24.95 4.00
CA LEU A 74 -66.20 -25.86 4.22
C LEU A 74 -64.91 -25.37 3.53
N ILE A 75 -65.00 -24.98 2.26
CA ILE A 75 -63.82 -24.48 1.52
C ILE A 75 -63.35 -23.13 2.08
N LEU A 76 -64.27 -22.24 2.46
CA LEU A 76 -63.92 -20.96 3.07
C LEU A 76 -63.27 -21.13 4.45
N GLU A 77 -63.66 -22.13 5.23
CA GLU A 77 -63.01 -22.49 6.49
C GLU A 77 -61.56 -22.97 6.24
N GLU A 78 -61.33 -23.78 5.20
CA GLU A 78 -59.98 -24.19 4.81
C GLU A 78 -59.12 -22.99 4.40
N TYR A 79 -59.67 -22.07 3.59
CA TYR A 79 -58.98 -20.84 3.19
C TYR A 79 -58.68 -19.93 4.38
N ALA A 80 -59.58 -19.86 5.37
CA ALA A 80 -59.36 -19.14 6.62
C ALA A 80 -58.23 -19.73 7.47
N THR A 81 -57.96 -21.03 7.32
CA THR A 81 -56.78 -21.71 7.91
C THR A 81 -55.52 -21.63 7.03
N TYR A 82 -55.54 -20.79 5.99
CA TYR A 82 -54.46 -20.61 4.99
C TYR A 82 -54.21 -21.83 4.09
N ASP A 83 -55.13 -22.80 4.05
CA ASP A 83 -55.06 -23.93 3.15
C ASP A 83 -55.82 -23.63 1.85
N TYR A 84 -55.11 -23.10 0.85
CA TYR A 84 -55.65 -22.79 -0.49
C TYR A 84 -55.50 -23.95 -1.49
N THR A 85 -55.18 -25.15 -1.03
CA THR A 85 -54.89 -26.28 -1.92
C THR A 85 -56.14 -26.85 -2.59
N LYS A 86 -57.31 -26.70 -1.96
CA LYS A 86 -58.57 -27.27 -2.44
C LYS A 86 -59.38 -26.29 -3.27
N GLU A 87 -60.02 -26.81 -4.31
CA GLU A 87 -60.90 -26.06 -5.21
C GLU A 87 -62.36 -26.29 -4.82
N LEU A 88 -63.17 -25.24 -4.83
CA LEU A 88 -64.61 -25.38 -4.63
C LEU A 88 -65.25 -26.01 -5.87
N LYS A 89 -65.95 -27.13 -5.66
CA LYS A 89 -66.73 -27.83 -6.69
C LYS A 89 -68.13 -28.08 -6.19
N LEU A 90 -69.13 -27.72 -6.99
CA LEU A 90 -70.54 -27.98 -6.71
C LEU A 90 -71.15 -28.74 -7.88
N ASP A 91 -71.87 -29.81 -7.56
CA ASP A 91 -72.59 -30.62 -8.54
C ASP A 91 -74.01 -30.08 -8.77
N ASN A 92 -74.62 -30.41 -9.92
CA ASN A 92 -76.03 -30.09 -10.24
C ASN A 92 -76.40 -28.58 -10.16
N ILE A 93 -75.47 -27.70 -10.52
CA ILE A 93 -75.72 -26.26 -10.62
C ILE A 93 -76.11 -25.85 -12.05
N GLU A 94 -77.01 -24.88 -12.17
CA GLU A 94 -77.46 -24.35 -13.47
C GLU A 94 -76.37 -23.48 -14.10
N LYS A 95 -76.17 -23.63 -15.42
CA LYS A 95 -75.18 -22.85 -16.16
C LYS A 95 -75.65 -21.39 -16.31
N GLY A 96 -74.77 -20.45 -15.98
CA GLY A 96 -75.08 -19.02 -15.84
C GLY A 96 -75.80 -18.68 -14.53
N GLY A 97 -76.04 -19.66 -13.66
CA GLY A 97 -76.67 -19.44 -12.37
C GLY A 97 -75.76 -18.77 -11.35
N VAL A 98 -76.35 -18.21 -10.29
CA VAL A 98 -75.64 -17.50 -9.22
C VAL A 98 -74.58 -18.40 -8.55
N PHE A 99 -74.86 -19.70 -8.41
CA PHE A 99 -73.91 -20.64 -7.84
C PHE A 99 -72.66 -20.85 -8.70
N GLU A 100 -72.78 -20.93 -10.02
CA GLU A 100 -71.62 -21.05 -10.92
C GLU A 100 -70.74 -19.79 -10.85
N ILE A 101 -71.35 -18.60 -10.84
CA ILE A 101 -70.62 -17.33 -10.69
C ILE A 101 -69.86 -17.30 -9.36
N LEU A 102 -70.50 -17.73 -8.27
CA LEU A 102 -69.90 -17.73 -6.94
C LEU A 102 -68.73 -18.73 -6.84
N VAL A 103 -68.88 -19.94 -7.39
CA VAL A 103 -67.79 -20.94 -7.50
C VAL A 103 -66.60 -20.35 -8.25
N ASN A 104 -66.85 -19.76 -9.43
CA ASN A 104 -65.80 -19.16 -10.24
C ASN A 104 -65.09 -18.01 -9.52
N ASN A 105 -65.82 -17.15 -8.80
CA ASN A 105 -65.23 -16.04 -8.07
C ASN A 105 -64.41 -16.50 -6.86
N ILE A 106 -64.88 -17.51 -6.11
CA ILE A 106 -64.14 -18.10 -4.99
C ILE A 106 -62.85 -18.76 -5.49
N ASN A 107 -62.92 -19.53 -6.58
CA ASN A 107 -61.75 -20.18 -7.16
C ASN A 107 -60.76 -19.14 -7.75
N LYS A 108 -61.23 -18.07 -8.37
CA LYS A 108 -60.35 -16.95 -8.79
C LYS A 108 -59.66 -16.28 -7.62
N LEU A 109 -60.34 -16.11 -6.49
CA LEU A 109 -59.73 -15.57 -5.27
C LEU A 109 -58.65 -16.51 -4.74
N ARG A 110 -58.92 -17.82 -4.69
CA ARG A 110 -57.92 -18.85 -4.35
C ARG A 110 -56.68 -18.73 -5.24
N ASP A 111 -56.88 -18.67 -6.55
CA ASP A 111 -55.77 -18.63 -7.52
C ASP A 111 -54.93 -17.36 -7.32
N ALA A 112 -55.57 -16.21 -7.14
CA ALA A 112 -54.89 -14.94 -6.89
C ALA A 112 -54.08 -14.96 -5.58
N VAL A 113 -54.65 -15.50 -4.50
CA VAL A 113 -53.95 -15.62 -3.22
C VAL A 113 -52.79 -16.62 -3.33
N THR A 114 -53.00 -17.76 -3.97
CA THR A 114 -51.96 -18.79 -4.17
C THR A 114 -50.79 -18.24 -5.00
N GLN A 115 -51.09 -17.49 -6.06
CA GLN A 115 -50.07 -16.82 -6.88
C GLN A 115 -49.29 -15.78 -6.05
N MET A 116 -49.98 -14.97 -5.26
CA MET A 116 -49.35 -13.99 -4.37
C MET A 116 -48.44 -14.66 -3.33
N LEU A 117 -48.90 -15.75 -2.70
CA LEU A 117 -48.11 -16.52 -1.73
C LEU A 117 -46.90 -17.18 -2.39
N GLY A 118 -47.05 -17.73 -3.60
CA GLY A 118 -45.94 -18.29 -4.38
C GLY A 118 -44.88 -17.24 -4.72
N ALA A 119 -45.30 -16.05 -5.16
CA ALA A 119 -44.37 -14.93 -5.40
C ALA A 119 -43.69 -14.46 -4.10
N SER A 120 -44.42 -14.40 -2.99
CA SER A 120 -43.87 -14.03 -1.69
C SER A 120 -42.85 -15.06 -1.18
N LEU A 121 -43.10 -16.36 -1.40
CA LEU A 121 -42.16 -17.42 -1.06
C LEU A 121 -40.88 -17.29 -1.88
N GLN A 122 -41.01 -17.07 -3.20
CA GLN A 122 -39.86 -16.88 -4.07
C GLN A 122 -39.00 -15.70 -3.62
N ASN A 123 -39.62 -14.54 -3.34
CA ASN A 123 -38.92 -13.38 -2.81
C ASN A 123 -38.20 -13.67 -1.49
N GLY A 124 -38.80 -14.49 -0.61
CA GLY A 124 -38.17 -14.91 0.65
C GLY A 124 -36.94 -15.78 0.43
N ILE A 125 -37.00 -16.70 -0.54
CA ILE A 125 -35.86 -17.56 -0.93
C ILE A 125 -34.73 -16.71 -1.53
N ASP A 126 -35.07 -15.78 -2.44
CA ASP A 126 -34.10 -14.90 -3.08
C ASP A 126 -33.40 -14.01 -2.04
N LEU A 127 -34.17 -13.40 -1.12
CA LEU A 127 -33.62 -12.62 -0.02
C LEU A 127 -32.69 -13.45 0.89
N GLN A 128 -33.05 -14.70 1.17
CA GLN A 128 -32.23 -15.60 1.98
C GLN A 128 -30.89 -15.93 1.28
N ASN A 129 -30.92 -16.12 -0.04
CA ASN A 129 -29.72 -16.35 -0.85
C ASN A 129 -28.83 -15.10 -0.88
N ASP A 130 -29.41 -13.93 -1.15
CA ASP A 130 -28.70 -12.65 -1.17
C ASP A 130 -28.05 -12.34 0.18
N ALA A 131 -28.77 -12.59 1.29
CA ALA A 131 -28.23 -12.44 2.64
C ALA A 131 -27.05 -13.38 2.92
N SER A 132 -27.10 -14.61 2.39
CA SER A 132 -26.00 -15.57 2.50
C SER A 132 -24.77 -15.12 1.72
N THR A 133 -24.95 -14.61 0.50
CA THR A 133 -23.87 -14.04 -0.32
C THR A 133 -23.27 -12.79 0.34
N LEU A 134 -24.09 -11.89 0.87
CA LEU A 134 -23.63 -10.70 1.60
C LEU A 134 -22.79 -11.11 2.82
N LYS A 135 -23.23 -12.10 3.59
CA LYS A 135 -22.47 -12.61 4.74
C LYS A 135 -21.07 -13.09 4.32
N GLN A 136 -20.97 -13.89 3.25
CA GLN A 136 -19.67 -14.38 2.75
C GLN A 136 -18.77 -13.23 2.26
N ALA A 137 -19.34 -12.23 1.61
CA ALA A 137 -18.61 -11.04 1.16
C ALA A 137 -18.06 -10.23 2.35
N VAL A 138 -18.86 -10.08 3.41
CA VAL A 138 -18.48 -9.41 4.67
C VAL A 138 -17.37 -10.18 5.40
N GLU A 139 -17.48 -11.51 5.54
CA GLU A 139 -16.42 -12.34 6.14
C GLU A 139 -15.09 -12.24 5.35
N SER A 140 -15.18 -12.18 4.02
CA SER A 140 -14.02 -11.98 3.14
C SER A 140 -13.41 -10.59 3.32
N LEU A 141 -14.25 -9.55 3.41
CA LEU A 141 -13.81 -8.17 3.68
C LEU A 141 -13.14 -8.04 5.05
N SER A 142 -13.67 -8.69 6.08
CA SER A 142 -13.09 -8.73 7.42
C SER A 142 -11.69 -9.36 7.40
N THR A 143 -11.56 -10.51 6.73
CA THR A 143 -10.27 -11.21 6.57
C THR A 143 -9.26 -10.35 5.82
N ALA A 144 -9.67 -9.75 4.70
CA ALA A 144 -8.81 -8.88 3.90
C ALA A 144 -8.37 -7.63 4.69
N SER A 145 -9.27 -7.01 5.44
CA SER A 145 -8.97 -5.83 6.26
C SER A 145 -7.98 -6.16 7.38
N ASN A 146 -8.13 -7.31 8.05
CA ASN A 146 -7.17 -7.76 9.07
C ASN A 146 -5.79 -8.05 8.47
N GLN A 147 -5.72 -8.70 7.31
CA GLN A 147 -4.45 -8.95 6.62
C GLN A 147 -3.79 -7.65 6.18
N GLN A 148 -4.58 -6.69 5.70
CA GLN A 148 -4.08 -5.37 5.31
C GLN A 148 -3.56 -4.58 6.51
N ALA A 149 -4.24 -4.65 7.68
CA ALA A 149 -3.76 -4.03 8.91
C ALA A 149 -2.38 -4.58 9.31
N ALA A 150 -2.20 -5.90 9.28
CA ALA A 150 -0.89 -6.52 9.56
C ALA A 150 0.19 -6.06 8.57
N SER A 151 -0.12 -5.98 7.28
CA SER A 151 0.82 -5.48 6.27
C SER A 151 1.14 -3.98 6.44
N LEU A 152 0.20 -3.18 6.93
CA LEU A 152 0.44 -1.77 7.26
C LEU A 152 1.34 -1.62 8.48
N GLU A 153 1.20 -2.47 9.51
CA GLU A 153 2.13 -2.49 10.65
C GLU A 153 3.57 -2.81 10.21
N GLU A 154 3.75 -3.84 9.38
CA GLU A 154 5.07 -4.18 8.83
C GLU A 154 5.64 -3.05 7.98
N THR A 155 4.80 -2.41 7.16
CA THR A 155 5.20 -1.26 6.34
C THR A 155 5.60 -0.08 7.22
N ALA A 156 4.85 0.21 8.28
CA ALA A 156 5.17 1.28 9.21
C ALA A 156 6.52 1.04 9.91
N ALA A 157 6.77 -0.19 10.38
CA ALA A 157 8.05 -0.57 10.98
C ALA A 157 9.23 -0.42 9.98
N ALA A 158 9.05 -0.86 8.73
CA ALA A 158 10.05 -0.68 7.69
C ALA A 158 10.30 0.81 7.36
N MET A 159 9.27 1.65 7.43
CA MET A 159 9.37 3.09 7.24
C MET A 159 10.12 3.78 8.40
N GLU A 160 9.91 3.33 9.65
CA GLU A 160 10.69 3.82 10.80
C GLU A 160 12.18 3.48 10.65
N GLU A 161 12.50 2.24 10.26
CA GLU A 161 13.87 1.81 10.00
C GLU A 161 14.50 2.62 8.85
N MET A 162 13.76 2.83 7.76
CA MET A 162 14.22 3.63 6.62
C MET A 162 14.47 5.09 7.04
N THR A 163 13.59 5.68 7.85
CA THR A 163 13.76 7.03 8.40
C THR A 163 15.03 7.12 9.23
N SER A 164 15.28 6.15 10.11
CA SER A 164 16.49 6.08 10.93
C SER A 164 17.75 5.98 10.06
N ASN A 165 17.73 5.14 9.02
CA ASN A 165 18.85 4.98 8.09
C ASN A 165 19.16 6.25 7.30
N VAL A 166 18.13 6.95 6.80
CA VAL A 166 18.34 8.22 6.10
C VAL A 166 18.87 9.29 7.05
N GLN A 167 18.38 9.35 8.29
CA GLN A 167 18.90 10.28 9.30
C GLN A 167 20.38 10.02 9.63
N ASN A 168 20.77 8.74 9.74
CA ASN A 168 22.17 8.34 9.89
C ASN A 168 23.01 8.74 8.68
N ASN A 169 22.50 8.56 7.46
CA ASN A 169 23.18 8.98 6.22
C ASN A 169 23.40 10.50 6.17
N VAL A 170 22.44 11.30 6.63
CA VAL A 170 22.60 12.76 6.77
C VAL A 170 23.74 13.09 7.74
N SER A 171 23.76 12.46 8.92
CA SER A 171 24.83 12.67 9.90
C SER A 171 26.19 12.29 9.34
N LYS A 172 26.29 11.16 8.64
CA LYS A 172 27.54 10.70 8.01
C LYS A 172 27.98 11.59 6.86
N SER A 173 27.05 12.13 6.09
CA SER A 173 27.37 13.09 5.02
C SER A 173 27.96 14.38 5.59
N ASN A 174 27.41 14.88 6.70
CA ASN A 174 27.97 16.05 7.39
C ASN A 174 29.38 15.77 7.94
N GLU A 175 29.61 14.59 8.53
CA GLU A 175 30.93 14.17 9.01
C GLU A 175 31.95 14.07 7.86
N MET A 176 31.55 13.49 6.72
CA MET A 176 32.37 13.41 5.52
C MET A 176 32.71 14.79 4.95
N ALA A 177 31.76 15.73 4.93
CA ALA A 177 31.99 17.10 4.47
C ALA A 177 33.01 17.84 5.35
N ALA A 178 32.92 17.67 6.67
CA ALA A 178 33.89 18.22 7.61
C ALA A 178 35.28 17.61 7.41
N MET A 179 35.36 16.29 7.24
CA MET A 179 36.63 15.59 6.99
C MET A 179 37.25 16.00 5.66
N ALA A 180 36.46 16.16 4.59
CA ALA A 180 36.94 16.66 3.30
C ALA A 180 37.54 18.06 3.45
N THR A 181 36.89 18.96 4.18
CA THR A 181 37.38 20.31 4.45
C THR A 181 38.71 20.30 5.20
N GLN A 182 38.83 19.48 6.26
CA GLN A 182 40.08 19.33 7.01
C GLN A 182 41.20 18.75 6.13
N THR A 183 40.89 17.76 5.30
CA THR A 183 41.86 17.12 4.42
C THR A 183 42.34 18.08 3.32
N ASP A 184 41.45 18.89 2.74
CA ASP A 184 41.81 19.93 1.76
C ASP A 184 42.78 20.94 2.37
N SER A 185 42.51 21.40 3.60
CA SER A 185 43.41 22.30 4.34
C SER A 185 44.79 21.68 4.54
N ALA A 186 44.85 20.41 4.96
CA ALA A 186 46.11 19.70 5.17
C ALA A 186 46.90 19.50 3.86
N ALA A 187 46.20 19.20 2.76
CA ALA A 187 46.83 19.07 1.43
C ALA A 187 47.41 20.41 0.96
N ARG A 188 46.68 21.52 1.14
CA ARG A 188 47.18 22.87 0.82
C ARG A 188 48.39 23.25 1.66
N GLU A 189 48.38 22.96 2.95
CA GLU A 189 49.54 23.18 3.82
C GLU A 189 50.76 22.34 3.37
N GLY A 190 50.53 21.08 2.99
CA GLY A 190 51.55 20.21 2.40
C GLY A 190 52.17 20.79 1.13
N ALA A 191 51.35 21.35 0.23
CA ALA A 191 51.82 22.03 -0.98
C ALA A 191 52.71 23.25 -0.64
N VAL A 192 52.32 24.06 0.36
CA VAL A 192 53.12 25.20 0.81
C VAL A 192 54.46 24.76 1.40
N LEU A 193 54.49 23.69 2.19
CA LEU A 193 55.74 23.15 2.74
C LEU A 193 56.66 22.58 1.66
N ALA A 194 56.10 21.88 0.67
CA ALA A 194 56.85 21.39 -0.49
C ALA A 194 57.45 22.55 -1.30
N GLN A 195 56.67 23.61 -1.55
CA GLN A 195 57.15 24.81 -2.22
C GLN A 195 58.29 25.49 -1.45
N ARG A 196 58.17 25.61 -0.11
CA ARG A 196 59.26 26.15 0.74
C ARG A 196 60.52 25.28 0.67
N THR A 197 60.35 23.96 0.58
CA THR A 197 61.48 23.02 0.44
C THR A 197 62.19 23.20 -0.90
N ALA A 198 61.45 23.41 -2.00
CA ALA A 198 62.04 23.71 -3.31
C ALA A 198 62.85 25.01 -3.30
N THR A 199 62.34 26.06 -2.64
CA THR A 199 63.05 27.33 -2.45
C THR A 199 64.35 27.12 -1.67
N ALA A 200 64.31 26.39 -0.54
CA ALA A 200 65.50 26.11 0.26
C ALA A 200 66.56 25.32 -0.54
N MET A 201 66.15 24.34 -1.36
CA MET A 201 67.07 23.61 -2.24
C MET A 201 67.70 24.52 -3.31
N THR A 202 66.96 25.50 -3.81
CA THR A 202 67.48 26.53 -4.74
C THR A 202 68.53 27.40 -4.07
N GLU A 203 68.31 27.80 -2.81
CA GLU A 203 69.29 28.56 -2.02
C GLU A 203 70.56 27.74 -1.76
N ILE A 204 70.44 26.46 -1.39
CA ILE A 204 71.58 25.54 -1.21
C ILE A 204 72.36 25.37 -2.52
N GLN A 205 71.66 25.24 -3.65
CA GLN A 205 72.29 25.18 -4.97
C GLN A 205 73.12 26.44 -5.26
N GLY A 206 72.58 27.62 -4.97
CA GLY A 206 73.29 28.90 -5.13
C GLY A 206 74.52 29.02 -4.22
N ALA A 207 74.39 28.61 -2.96
CA ALA A 207 75.51 28.59 -2.01
C ALA A 207 76.62 27.61 -2.45
N THR A 208 76.23 26.45 -2.96
CA THR A 208 77.16 25.42 -3.45
C THR A 208 77.91 25.87 -4.70
N ASN A 209 77.24 26.58 -5.62
CA ASN A 209 77.89 27.20 -6.77
C ASN A 209 78.91 28.27 -6.33
N SER A 210 78.57 29.09 -5.34
CA SER A 210 79.49 30.09 -4.79
C SER A 210 80.73 29.45 -4.15
N ILE A 211 80.56 28.28 -3.50
CA ILE A 211 81.69 27.48 -2.98
C ILE A 211 82.57 26.99 -4.14
N ASN A 212 81.98 26.46 -5.21
CA ASN A 212 82.74 26.03 -6.39
C ASN A 212 83.58 27.16 -7.00
N ASP A 213 83.02 28.38 -7.09
CA ASP A 213 83.73 29.56 -7.59
C ASP A 213 84.90 29.94 -6.67
N ALA A 214 84.68 29.95 -5.35
CA ALA A 214 85.73 30.24 -4.38
C ALA A 214 86.86 29.19 -4.41
N VAL A 215 86.51 27.90 -4.54
CA VAL A 215 87.46 26.80 -4.64
C VAL A 215 88.27 26.87 -5.93
N ALA A 216 87.68 27.30 -7.04
CA ALA A 216 88.40 27.53 -8.30
C ALA A 216 89.46 28.64 -8.17
N ILE A 217 89.18 29.69 -7.38
CA ILE A 217 90.16 30.73 -7.06
C ILE A 217 91.31 30.15 -6.22
N ILE A 218 91.00 29.32 -5.22
CA ILE A 218 92.04 28.65 -4.39
C ILE A 218 92.92 27.73 -5.25
N GLU A 219 92.32 26.95 -6.16
CA GLU A 219 93.03 26.10 -7.12
C GLU A 219 93.98 26.94 -7.99
N ASN A 220 93.54 28.12 -8.45
CA ASN A 220 94.38 29.06 -9.20
C ASN A 220 95.53 29.62 -8.36
N ILE A 221 95.27 30.02 -7.12
CA ILE A 221 96.31 30.51 -6.18
C ILE A 221 97.35 29.41 -5.90
N ALA A 222 96.91 28.17 -5.67
CA ALA A 222 97.78 27.03 -5.45
C ALA A 222 98.66 26.76 -6.69
N PHE A 223 98.08 26.82 -7.90
CA PHE A 223 98.82 26.69 -9.14
C PHE A 223 99.87 27.81 -9.31
N GLN A 224 99.50 29.07 -9.10
CA GLN A 224 100.45 30.19 -9.15
C GLN A 224 101.57 30.04 -8.12
N THR A 225 101.25 29.61 -6.90
CA THR A 225 102.22 29.36 -5.83
C THR A 225 103.19 28.23 -6.19
N ASN A 226 102.69 27.15 -6.81
CA ASN A 226 103.52 26.06 -7.32
C ASN A 226 104.51 26.56 -8.39
N ILE A 227 104.07 27.41 -9.34
CA ILE A 227 104.96 28.02 -10.34
C ILE A 227 105.99 28.95 -9.70
N LEU A 228 105.58 29.80 -8.74
CA LEU A 228 106.49 30.68 -8.00
C LEU A 228 107.56 29.89 -7.23
N SER A 229 107.16 28.80 -6.56
CA SER A 229 108.08 27.94 -5.81
C SER A 229 109.06 27.20 -6.72
N LEU A 230 108.63 26.80 -7.92
CA LEU A 230 109.49 26.20 -8.94
C LEU A 230 110.54 27.19 -9.43
N ASN A 231 110.13 28.42 -9.74
CA ASN A 231 111.05 29.49 -10.14
C ASN A 231 112.07 29.79 -9.02
N ALA A 232 111.62 29.84 -7.76
CA ALA A 232 112.50 30.03 -6.61
C ALA A 232 113.49 28.86 -6.42
N ALA A 233 113.06 27.61 -6.66
CA ALA A 233 113.93 26.44 -6.60
C ALA A 233 115.01 26.47 -7.71
N VAL A 234 114.65 26.93 -8.92
CA VAL A 234 115.59 27.11 -10.04
C VAL A 234 116.62 28.20 -9.71
N GLU A 235 116.18 29.35 -9.18
CA GLU A 235 117.08 30.44 -8.81
C GLU A 235 118.02 30.03 -7.66
N ALA A 236 117.50 29.30 -6.67
CA ALA A 236 118.28 28.75 -5.56
C ALA A 236 119.33 27.73 -6.03
N ALA A 237 119.03 26.90 -7.03
CA ALA A 237 120.00 26.01 -7.66
C ALA A 237 121.08 26.79 -8.42
N THR A 238 120.72 27.92 -9.03
CA THR A 238 121.63 28.81 -9.75
C THR A 238 122.63 29.51 -8.81
N ALA A 239 122.23 29.78 -7.56
CA ALA A 239 123.07 30.37 -6.52
C ALA A 239 124.06 29.40 -5.81
N GLY A 240 124.07 28.11 -6.18
CA GLY A 240 125.03 27.11 -5.68
C GLY A 240 124.95 26.87 -4.17
N ASP A 241 126.10 26.84 -3.48
CA ASP A 241 126.16 26.53 -2.04
C ASP A 241 125.46 27.57 -1.15
N ALA A 242 125.35 28.82 -1.57
CA ALA A 242 124.63 29.88 -0.84
C ALA A 242 123.10 29.72 -0.91
N GLY A 243 122.58 29.00 -1.91
CA GLY A 243 121.15 28.81 -2.17
C GLY A 243 120.51 27.58 -1.51
N LYS A 244 121.30 26.68 -0.90
CA LYS A 244 120.81 25.41 -0.34
C LYS A 244 119.65 25.56 0.65
N GLY A 245 119.69 26.56 1.53
CA GLY A 245 118.60 26.85 2.47
C GLY A 245 117.32 27.32 1.78
N PHE A 246 117.45 28.17 0.76
CA PHE A 246 116.33 28.64 -0.05
C PHE A 246 115.70 27.53 -0.91
N ALA A 247 116.51 26.60 -1.42
CA ALA A 247 116.02 25.46 -2.18
C ALA A 247 115.10 24.54 -1.35
N VAL A 248 115.43 24.32 -0.07
CA VAL A 248 114.59 23.52 0.84
C VAL A 248 113.25 24.22 1.11
N VAL A 249 113.27 25.53 1.38
CA VAL A 249 112.04 26.31 1.58
C VAL A 249 111.18 26.32 0.32
N ALA A 250 111.79 26.52 -0.86
CA ALA A 250 111.07 26.48 -2.13
C ALA A 250 110.41 25.11 -2.39
N GLN A 251 111.09 24.00 -2.07
CA GLN A 251 110.52 22.66 -2.18
C GLN A 251 109.37 22.42 -1.18
N GLU A 252 109.47 22.95 0.03
CA GLU A 252 108.39 22.84 1.03
C GLU A 252 107.16 23.67 0.64
N VAL A 253 107.36 24.89 0.13
CA VAL A 253 106.28 25.72 -0.43
C VAL A 253 105.62 25.03 -1.62
N ARG A 254 106.41 24.35 -2.47
CA ARG A 254 105.90 23.56 -3.60
C ARG A 254 105.02 22.40 -3.14
N ASN A 255 105.47 21.65 -2.14
CA ASN A 255 104.69 20.56 -1.55
C ASN A 255 103.40 21.08 -0.92
N LEU A 256 103.44 22.22 -0.23
CA LEU A 256 102.25 22.85 0.35
C LEU A 256 101.26 23.28 -0.74
N ALA A 257 101.75 23.89 -1.83
CA ALA A 257 100.93 24.29 -2.98
C ALA A 257 100.24 23.09 -3.65
N ASN A 258 100.95 21.98 -3.86
CA ASN A 258 100.35 20.74 -4.38
C ASN A 258 99.28 20.17 -3.44
N ARG A 259 99.55 20.14 -2.12
CA ARG A 259 98.55 19.72 -1.13
C ARG A 259 97.31 20.60 -1.13
N SER A 260 97.47 21.92 -1.28
CA SER A 260 96.34 22.86 -1.41
C SER A 260 95.54 22.61 -2.69
N ALA A 261 96.20 22.31 -3.81
CA ALA A 261 95.52 21.98 -5.07
C ALA A 261 94.72 20.67 -4.97
N ASP A 262 95.29 19.62 -4.35
CA ASP A 262 94.59 18.36 -4.13
C ASP A 262 93.37 18.53 -3.22
N ALA A 263 93.52 19.27 -2.12
CA ALA A 263 92.41 19.59 -1.22
C ALA A 263 91.32 20.42 -1.91
N ALA A 264 91.70 21.41 -2.73
CA ALA A 264 90.75 22.19 -3.52
C ALA A 264 89.95 21.28 -4.48
N LYS A 265 90.61 20.31 -5.12
CA LYS A 265 89.97 19.35 -6.03
C LYS A 265 88.97 18.45 -5.30
N GLU A 266 89.30 17.97 -4.10
CA GLU A 266 88.36 17.21 -3.25
C GLU A 266 87.15 18.05 -2.83
N ILE A 267 87.34 19.29 -2.38
CA ILE A 267 86.23 20.18 -2.00
C ILE A 267 85.34 20.47 -3.21
N LYS A 268 85.91 20.69 -4.39
CA LYS A 268 85.17 20.89 -5.65
C LYS A 268 84.32 19.68 -6.00
N ALA A 269 84.85 18.46 -5.83
CA ALA A 269 84.09 17.23 -6.04
C ALA A 269 82.91 17.10 -5.05
N MET A 270 83.15 17.39 -3.76
CA MET A 270 82.09 17.37 -2.74
C MET A 270 81.01 18.43 -3.01
N ALA A 271 81.41 19.64 -3.39
CA ALA A 271 80.48 20.71 -3.76
C ALA A 271 79.67 20.34 -5.01
N ALA A 272 80.30 19.80 -6.05
CA ALA A 272 79.58 19.31 -7.24
C ALA A 272 78.56 18.21 -6.89
N GLN A 273 78.89 17.30 -5.97
CA GLN A 273 77.97 16.28 -5.48
C GLN A 273 76.80 16.87 -4.69
N ALA A 274 77.07 17.83 -3.79
CA ALA A 274 76.04 18.52 -3.00
C ALA A 274 75.07 19.33 -3.90
N ALA A 275 75.59 19.96 -4.95
CA ALA A 275 74.79 20.62 -5.99
C ALA A 275 73.89 19.60 -6.71
N GLY A 276 74.44 18.47 -7.16
CA GLY A 276 73.65 17.40 -7.77
C GLY A 276 72.50 16.93 -6.89
N LYS A 277 72.75 16.74 -5.58
CA LYS A 277 71.74 16.32 -4.60
C LYS A 277 70.70 17.41 -4.30
N SER A 278 71.10 18.67 -4.28
CA SER A 278 70.17 19.80 -4.08
C SER A 278 69.22 19.94 -5.27
N ASN A 279 69.71 19.78 -6.50
CA ASN A 279 68.89 19.78 -7.70
C ASN A 279 67.90 18.60 -7.72
N GLU A 280 68.33 17.40 -7.32
CA GLU A 280 67.44 16.25 -7.14
C GLU A 280 66.34 16.54 -6.11
N GLY A 281 66.71 17.12 -4.95
CA GLY A 281 65.76 17.52 -3.91
C GLY A 281 64.76 18.58 -4.37
N MET A 282 65.20 19.55 -5.18
CA MET A 282 64.33 20.57 -5.78
C MET A 282 63.29 19.95 -6.72
N ASN A 283 63.70 19.00 -7.56
CA ASN A 283 62.78 18.30 -8.47
C ASN A 283 61.73 17.50 -7.68
N ILE A 284 62.15 16.76 -6.65
CA ILE A 284 61.24 16.00 -5.76
C ILE A 284 60.25 16.95 -5.07
N ALA A 285 60.72 18.08 -4.54
CA ALA A 285 59.85 19.06 -3.89
C ALA A 285 58.83 19.69 -4.86
N THR A 286 59.23 19.90 -6.12
CA THR A 286 58.32 20.39 -7.18
C THR A 286 57.26 19.35 -7.52
N GLU A 287 57.65 18.08 -7.65
CA GLU A 287 56.69 16.97 -7.87
C GLU A 287 55.74 16.80 -6.69
N LEU A 288 56.23 16.92 -5.45
CA LEU A 288 55.40 16.90 -4.24
C LEU A 288 54.36 18.03 -4.24
N THR A 289 54.75 19.25 -4.63
CA THR A 289 53.84 20.39 -4.73
C THR A 289 52.68 20.08 -5.70
N ARG A 290 53.01 19.59 -6.90
CA ARG A 290 52.00 19.16 -7.89
C ARG A 290 51.14 18.00 -7.38
N GLY A 291 51.73 17.07 -6.64
CA GLY A 291 51.01 15.94 -6.03
C GLY A 291 49.95 16.42 -5.03
N PHE A 292 50.29 17.37 -4.16
CA PHE A 292 49.34 17.95 -3.21
C PHE A 292 48.23 18.76 -3.90
N GLU A 293 48.52 19.47 -4.98
CA GLU A 293 47.49 20.16 -5.79
C GLU A 293 46.48 19.18 -6.39
N VAL A 294 46.95 18.04 -6.93
CA VAL A 294 46.07 16.99 -7.46
C VAL A 294 45.22 16.37 -6.34
N ILE A 295 45.79 16.17 -5.16
CA ILE A 295 45.03 15.66 -4.00
C ILE A 295 43.94 16.65 -3.60
N ALA A 296 44.24 17.95 -3.52
CA ALA A 296 43.27 18.99 -3.20
C ALA A 296 42.10 19.02 -4.21
N ASP A 297 42.39 18.93 -5.52
CA ASP A 297 41.35 18.85 -6.55
C ASP A 297 40.44 17.62 -6.39
N LYS A 298 41.02 16.45 -6.05
CA LYS A 298 40.24 15.23 -5.78
C LYS A 298 39.39 15.31 -4.52
N ILE A 299 39.89 16.00 -3.49
CA ILE A 299 39.11 16.25 -2.26
C ILE A 299 37.94 17.20 -2.58
N ALA A 300 38.15 18.24 -3.39
CA ALA A 300 37.08 19.13 -3.82
C ALA A 300 35.98 18.40 -4.61
N GLN A 301 36.35 17.50 -5.53
CA GLN A 301 35.39 16.62 -6.22
C GLN A 301 34.61 15.74 -5.24
N THR A 302 35.29 15.18 -4.25
CA THR A 302 34.67 14.35 -3.20
C THR A 302 33.68 15.16 -2.36
N ALA A 303 34.03 16.39 -1.98
CA ALA A 303 33.15 17.30 -1.25
C ALA A 303 31.88 17.62 -2.05
N SER A 304 31.99 17.83 -3.37
CA SER A 304 30.83 18.01 -4.24
C SER A 304 29.91 16.78 -4.23
N MET A 305 30.47 15.57 -4.32
CA MET A 305 29.66 14.33 -4.28
C MET A 305 28.94 14.16 -2.93
N VAL A 306 29.60 14.51 -1.82
CA VAL A 306 28.98 14.48 -0.49
C VAL A 306 27.82 15.49 -0.39
N GLN A 307 27.93 16.63 -1.05
CA GLN A 307 26.85 17.61 -1.12
C GLN A 307 25.65 17.07 -1.92
N ASP A 308 25.90 16.39 -3.05
CA ASP A 308 24.85 15.75 -3.85
C ASP A 308 24.12 14.67 -3.05
N VAL A 309 24.87 13.82 -2.33
CA VAL A 309 24.30 12.81 -1.41
C VAL A 309 23.48 13.46 -0.30
N SER A 310 23.94 14.58 0.25
CA SER A 310 23.20 15.33 1.27
C SER A 310 21.88 15.88 0.75
N ASN A 311 21.85 16.34 -0.50
CA ASN A 311 20.62 16.81 -1.15
C ASN A 311 19.66 15.64 -1.42
N ALA A 312 20.16 14.52 -1.94
CA ALA A 312 19.36 13.31 -2.15
C ALA A 312 18.74 12.78 -0.85
N ASN A 313 19.50 12.80 0.26
CA ASN A 313 18.97 12.41 1.58
C ASN A 313 17.84 13.34 2.05
N ARG A 314 17.90 14.66 1.76
CA ARG A 314 16.79 15.58 2.09
C ARG A 314 15.54 15.28 1.28
N GLU A 315 15.69 14.98 0.00
CA GLU A 315 14.57 14.57 -0.86
C GLU A 315 13.97 13.24 -0.39
N GLN A 316 14.80 12.27 0.00
CA GLN A 316 14.33 11.00 0.58
C GLN A 316 13.54 11.23 1.88
N MET A 317 14.01 12.10 2.78
CA MET A 317 13.27 12.45 4.00
C MET A 317 11.89 13.04 3.68
N GLN A 318 11.81 13.91 2.67
CA GLN A 318 10.53 14.48 2.23
C GLN A 318 9.61 13.39 1.66
N GLY A 319 10.14 12.51 0.81
CA GLY A 319 9.38 11.38 0.24
C GLY A 319 8.87 10.42 1.31
N ILE A 320 9.69 10.12 2.31
CA ILE A 320 9.32 9.31 3.48
C ILE A 320 8.15 9.96 4.24
N GLY A 321 8.17 11.28 4.44
CA GLY A 321 7.06 12.01 5.07
C GLY A 321 5.73 11.90 4.31
N GLN A 322 5.78 11.93 2.97
CA GLN A 322 4.60 11.73 2.14
C GLN A 322 4.08 10.29 2.23
N ILE A 323 4.96 9.29 2.19
CA ILE A 323 4.58 7.88 2.36
C ILE A 323 3.95 7.65 3.72
N ASN A 324 4.53 8.21 4.79
CA ASN A 324 3.98 8.07 6.14
C ASN A 324 2.54 8.61 6.26
N THR A 325 2.27 9.74 5.59
CA THR A 325 0.92 10.31 5.51
C THR A 325 -0.04 9.36 4.78
N ALA A 326 0.39 8.77 3.67
CA ALA A 326 -0.41 7.81 2.91
C ALA A 326 -0.69 6.52 3.70
N VAL A 327 0.31 6.01 4.43
CA VAL A 327 0.16 4.83 5.32
C VAL A 327 -0.86 5.11 6.43
N THR A 328 -0.81 6.29 7.05
CA THR A 328 -1.80 6.69 8.06
C THR A 328 -3.22 6.75 7.49
N GLN A 329 -3.37 7.25 6.26
CA GLN A 329 -4.68 7.28 5.60
C GLN A 329 -5.19 5.88 5.24
N LEU A 330 -4.30 4.98 4.80
CA LEU A 330 -4.63 3.57 4.55
C LEU A 330 -5.02 2.85 5.84
N ASP A 331 -4.35 3.12 6.96
CA ASP A 331 -4.71 2.58 8.27
C ASP A 331 -6.12 3.02 8.67
N GLN A 332 -6.43 4.32 8.55
CA GLN A 332 -7.78 4.83 8.83
C GLN A 332 -8.85 4.14 7.97
N MET A 333 -8.62 3.99 6.66
CA MET A 333 -9.55 3.29 5.77
C MET A 333 -9.68 1.80 6.12
N THR A 334 -8.59 1.16 6.53
CA THR A 334 -8.58 -0.24 6.95
C THR A 334 -9.40 -0.43 8.23
N GLN A 335 -9.28 0.48 9.19
CA GLN A 335 -10.10 0.49 10.40
C GLN A 335 -11.57 0.76 10.10
N GLU A 336 -11.90 1.64 9.15
CA GLU A 336 -13.28 1.84 8.71
C GLU A 336 -13.87 0.57 8.07
N ASN A 337 -13.12 -0.11 7.20
CA ASN A 337 -13.54 -1.37 6.60
C ASN A 337 -13.75 -2.46 7.67
N ALA A 338 -12.87 -2.54 8.66
CA ALA A 338 -12.99 -3.48 9.78
C ALA A 338 -14.18 -3.17 10.72
N LYS A 339 -14.70 -1.94 10.75
CA LYS A 339 -15.93 -1.59 11.48
C LYS A 339 -17.20 -1.96 10.73
N VAL A 340 -17.14 -1.93 9.39
CA VAL A 340 -18.26 -2.24 8.51
C VAL A 340 -18.41 -3.76 8.32
N ALA A 341 -17.29 -4.48 8.38
CA ALA A 341 -17.25 -5.94 8.31
C ALA A 341 -17.59 -6.61 9.65
#